data_AF-X1I5C6-F1
#
_entry.id   AF-X1I5C6-F1
#
_cell.length_a   1.000
_cell.length_b   1.000
_cell.length_c   1.000
_cell.angle_alpha   90.00
_cell.angle_beta   90.00
_cell.angle_gamma   90.00
#
_symmetry.space_group_name_H-M   'P 1'
#
loop_
_entity.id
_entity.type
_entity.pdbx_description
1 polymer ?
#
loop_
_entity_poly.entity_id
_entity_poly.type
_entity_poly.pdbx_seq_one_letter_code
_entity_poly.pdbx_strand_id
1 'polypeptide(L)'
;VRERAKLLEIKKVVLATSSGETALKAVDLLKELDVKIIAVTLHAGTWKTYGEPDWDKVRQAENLGVKFLTATHTLMGNIGSAIREKFGGLPDSELIAHTLYCFSQGMKVAVEITVMAADANLISPEEEVIVIAGSDQGADTAIAVKPAVPSFLAVNIVTVFLGSGCSCTNVTGKSMVGGCIAAILNTAPSPESINFLAPSSHFIPIVIAPEGASVYSGLSGGSQSPRKALI
;
A
#
# COMPACT_ATOMS: atom_id res chain seq x y z
N VAL A 1 9.90 -11.11 -5.04
CA VAL A 1 10.73 -9.98 -4.55
C VAL A 1 12.14 -10.00 -5.12
N ARG A 2 13.02 -10.97 -4.77
CA ARG A 2 14.42 -11.02 -5.24
C ARG A 2 14.59 -10.86 -6.75
N GLU A 3 13.83 -11.62 -7.53
CA GLU A 3 13.86 -11.55 -9.00
C GLU A 3 13.50 -10.16 -9.53
N ARG A 4 12.47 -9.54 -8.95
CA ARG A 4 12.01 -8.19 -9.32
C ARG A 4 12.98 -7.11 -8.89
N ALA A 5 13.56 -7.23 -7.70
CA ALA A 5 14.60 -6.33 -7.21
C ALA A 5 15.82 -6.33 -8.15
N LYS A 6 16.21 -7.51 -8.64
CA LYS A 6 17.30 -7.65 -9.63
C LYS A 6 16.93 -7.04 -10.99
N LEU A 7 15.71 -7.31 -11.48
CA LEU A 7 15.24 -6.81 -12.79
C LEU A 7 15.13 -5.28 -12.83
N LEU A 8 14.64 -4.69 -11.74
CA LEU A 8 14.40 -3.24 -11.60
C LEU A 8 15.60 -2.50 -11.01
N GLU A 9 16.73 -3.20 -10.79
CA GLU A 9 17.96 -2.65 -10.20
C GLU A 9 17.74 -1.89 -8.88
N ILE A 10 16.76 -2.34 -8.09
CA ILE A 10 16.32 -1.70 -6.86
C ILE A 10 17.46 -1.68 -5.84
N LYS A 11 17.66 -0.53 -5.20
CA LYS A 11 18.71 -0.33 -4.18
C LYS A 11 18.20 -0.35 -2.75
N LYS A 12 16.89 -0.19 -2.56
CA LYS A 12 16.27 -0.18 -1.23
C LYS A 12 15.01 -1.02 -1.20
N VAL A 13 14.90 -1.81 -0.14
CA VAL A 13 13.70 -2.60 0.16
C VAL A 13 13.16 -2.15 1.51
N VAL A 14 11.89 -1.78 1.54
CA VAL A 14 11.17 -1.48 2.78
C VAL A 14 10.30 -2.68 3.13
N LEU A 15 10.21 -3.06 4.39
CA LEU A 15 9.33 -4.16 4.82
C LEU A 15 8.65 -3.90 6.15
N ALA A 16 7.42 -4.36 6.29
CA ALA A 16 6.74 -4.41 7.58
C ALA A 16 7.22 -5.62 8.40
N THR A 17 7.44 -5.41 9.70
CA THR A 17 7.71 -6.52 10.62
C THR A 17 7.29 -6.18 12.05
N SER A 18 6.46 -7.03 12.66
CA SER A 18 6.04 -6.83 14.05
C SER A 18 7.11 -7.32 15.03
N SER A 19 7.75 -8.45 14.74
CA SER A 19 8.72 -9.10 15.64
C SER A 19 10.19 -9.03 15.18
N GLY A 20 10.47 -8.60 13.95
CA GLY A 20 11.82 -8.66 13.35
C GLY A 20 12.10 -9.94 12.54
N GLU A 21 11.24 -10.96 12.65
CA GLU A 21 11.38 -12.22 11.89
C GLU A 21 11.41 -12.00 10.36
N THR A 22 10.54 -11.14 9.85
CA THR A 22 10.48 -10.82 8.40
C THR A 22 11.77 -10.13 7.94
N ALA A 23 12.38 -9.31 8.80
CA ALA A 23 13.64 -8.63 8.48
C ALA A 23 14.79 -9.63 8.33
N LEU A 24 14.92 -10.59 9.24
CA LEU A 24 15.93 -11.65 9.16
C LEU A 24 15.77 -12.48 7.89
N LYS A 25 14.54 -12.91 7.58
CA LYS A 25 14.23 -13.63 6.32
C LYS A 25 14.59 -12.82 5.08
N ALA A 26 14.36 -11.51 5.11
CA ALA A 26 14.68 -10.63 4.00
C ALA A 26 16.20 -10.50 3.80
N VAL A 27 16.99 -10.42 4.87
CA VAL A 27 18.46 -10.45 4.79
C VAL A 27 18.93 -11.71 4.06
N ASP A 28 18.47 -12.89 4.48
CA ASP A 28 18.86 -14.15 3.85
C ASP A 28 18.44 -14.24 2.39
N LEU A 29 17.23 -13.77 2.06
CA LEU A 29 16.69 -13.77 0.70
C LEU A 29 17.43 -12.82 -0.24
N LEU A 30 17.95 -11.70 0.29
CA LEU A 30 18.50 -10.60 -0.49
C LEU A 30 20.03 -10.48 -0.37
N LYS A 31 20.71 -11.35 0.40
CA LYS A 31 22.16 -11.29 0.67
C LYS A 31 23.07 -11.24 -0.57
N GLU A 32 22.61 -11.71 -1.72
CA GLU A 32 23.36 -11.69 -2.98
C GLU A 32 23.11 -10.41 -3.81
N LEU A 33 22.23 -9.53 -3.35
CA LEU A 33 21.93 -8.26 -3.97
C LEU A 33 22.51 -7.12 -3.12
N ASP A 34 23.03 -6.09 -3.79
CA ASP A 34 23.44 -4.85 -3.14
C ASP A 34 22.21 -3.98 -2.83
N VAL A 35 21.46 -4.37 -1.79
CA VAL A 35 20.23 -3.71 -1.36
C VAL A 35 20.29 -3.33 0.11
N LYS A 36 19.82 -2.12 0.42
CA LYS A 36 19.60 -1.68 1.80
C LYS A 36 18.20 -2.08 2.24
N ILE A 37 18.10 -2.70 3.41
CA ILE A 37 16.82 -3.13 3.97
C ILE A 37 16.40 -2.14 5.06
N ILE A 38 15.17 -1.67 4.96
CA ILE A 38 14.50 -0.82 5.94
C ILE A 38 13.33 -1.60 6.51
N ALA A 39 13.40 -1.99 7.78
CA ALA A 39 12.33 -2.67 8.48
C ALA A 39 11.49 -1.66 9.27
N VAL A 40 10.19 -1.64 9.07
CA VAL A 40 9.25 -0.77 9.77
C VAL A 40 8.45 -1.62 10.76
N THR A 41 8.52 -1.27 12.04
CA THR A 41 7.78 -1.96 13.11
C THR A 41 6.43 -1.33 13.35
N LEU A 42 5.58 -2.03 14.11
CA LEU A 42 4.42 -1.39 14.74
C LEU A 42 4.87 -0.19 15.58
N HIS A 43 4.06 0.86 15.60
CA HIS A 43 4.33 2.03 16.44
C HIS A 43 4.27 1.67 17.94
N ALA A 44 5.08 2.33 18.76
CA ALA A 44 5.28 1.94 20.16
C ALA A 44 3.99 1.94 21.02
N GLY A 45 3.04 2.81 20.68
CA GLY A 45 1.75 2.91 21.35
C GLY A 45 0.88 1.64 21.27
N THR A 46 1.11 0.76 20.29
CA THR A 46 0.32 -0.47 20.11
C THR A 46 1.00 -1.73 20.63
N TRP A 47 2.24 -1.64 21.13
CA TRP A 47 2.97 -2.81 21.63
C TRP A 47 2.31 -3.48 22.84
N LYS A 48 1.59 -2.74 23.67
CA LYS A 48 0.80 -3.34 24.76
C LYS A 48 -0.32 -4.25 24.26
N THR A 49 -0.80 -4.01 23.05
CA THR A 49 -1.92 -4.74 22.45
C THR A 49 -1.42 -5.88 21.56
N TYR A 50 -0.40 -5.63 20.74
CA TYR A 50 0.07 -6.60 19.72
C TYR A 50 1.43 -7.23 20.05
N GLY A 51 2.03 -6.88 21.18
CA GLY A 51 3.37 -7.30 21.56
C GLY A 51 4.45 -6.32 21.11
N GLU A 52 5.49 -6.21 21.92
CA GLU A 52 6.74 -5.54 21.54
C GLU A 52 7.50 -6.37 20.50
N PRO A 53 8.37 -5.74 19.69
CA PRO A 53 9.31 -6.46 18.86
C PRO A 53 10.18 -7.41 19.69
N ASP A 54 10.60 -8.52 19.08
CA ASP A 54 11.63 -9.37 19.65
C ASP A 54 12.98 -8.65 19.50
N TRP A 55 13.43 -8.01 20.57
CA TRP A 55 14.61 -7.15 20.57
C TRP A 55 15.91 -7.91 20.24
N ASP A 56 15.97 -9.22 20.46
CA ASP A 56 17.13 -10.03 20.08
C ASP A 56 17.17 -10.20 18.55
N LYS A 57 16.02 -10.47 17.92
CA LYS A 57 15.91 -10.55 16.45
C LYS A 57 16.16 -9.21 15.78
N VAL A 58 15.63 -8.12 16.36
CA VAL A 58 15.88 -6.76 15.87
C VAL A 58 17.39 -6.49 15.88
N ARG A 59 18.06 -6.71 17.01
CA ARG A 59 19.50 -6.48 17.14
C ARG A 59 20.31 -7.37 16.21
N GLN A 60 19.90 -8.62 16.02
CA GLN A 60 20.52 -9.52 15.06
C GLN A 60 20.43 -8.98 13.62
N ALA A 61 19.24 -8.50 13.22
CA ALA A 61 19.03 -7.90 11.90
C ALA A 61 19.80 -6.58 11.72
N GLU A 62 19.87 -5.73 12.75
CA GLU A 62 20.67 -4.50 12.76
C GLU A 62 22.16 -4.79 12.58
N ASN A 63 22.69 -5.81 13.25
CA ASN A 63 24.08 -6.26 13.09
C ASN A 63 24.36 -6.77 11.66
N LEU A 64 23.34 -7.17 10.92
CA LEU A 64 23.41 -7.56 9.51
C LEU A 64 23.15 -6.38 8.55
N GLY A 65 23.03 -5.15 9.06
CA GLY A 65 22.91 -3.92 8.27
C GLY A 65 21.47 -3.45 8.00
N VAL A 66 20.46 -4.08 8.61
CA VAL A 66 19.06 -3.62 8.50
C VAL A 66 18.88 -2.34 9.30
N LYS A 67 18.18 -1.35 8.74
CA LYS A 67 17.73 -0.17 9.47
C LYS A 67 16.30 -0.36 9.97
N PHE A 68 16.05 -0.11 11.25
CA PHE A 68 14.70 -0.14 11.81
C PHE A 68 14.08 1.25 11.92
N LEU A 69 12.76 1.33 11.67
CA LEU A 69 11.94 2.50 11.90
C LEU A 69 10.73 2.11 12.75
N THR A 70 10.57 2.78 13.88
CA THR A 70 9.36 2.76 14.70
C THR A 70 8.80 4.18 14.73
N ALA A 71 7.64 4.40 14.13
CA ALA A 71 6.99 5.70 14.08
C ALA A 71 5.46 5.54 14.03
N THR A 72 4.73 6.63 14.27
CA THR A 72 3.27 6.65 14.13
C THR A 72 2.84 6.19 12.74
N HIS A 73 1.84 5.32 12.67
CA HIS A 73 1.28 4.86 11.40
C HIS A 73 0.58 6.00 10.66
N THR A 74 0.92 6.23 9.39
CA THR A 74 0.41 7.41 8.66
C THR A 74 -1.08 7.33 8.34
N LEU A 75 -1.65 6.14 8.10
CA LEU A 75 -3.04 5.98 7.65
C LEU A 75 -4.00 5.56 8.77
N MET A 76 -3.62 4.57 9.59
CA MET A 76 -4.44 4.09 10.72
C MET A 76 -3.60 3.83 11.97
N GLY A 77 -4.05 4.35 13.12
CA GLY A 77 -3.30 4.34 14.38
C GLY A 77 -2.64 5.69 14.68
N ASN A 78 -3.22 6.79 14.18
CA ASN A 78 -2.76 8.17 14.38
C ASN A 78 -3.83 9.00 15.11
N ILE A 79 -3.68 10.33 15.10
CA ILE A 79 -4.64 11.27 15.72
C ILE A 79 -6.06 11.09 15.16
N GLY A 80 -6.21 10.79 13.86
CA GLY A 80 -7.50 10.52 13.25
C GLY A 80 -8.19 9.31 13.89
N SER A 81 -7.45 8.22 14.12
CA SER A 81 -7.97 7.04 14.82
C SER A 81 -8.39 7.35 16.25
N ALA A 82 -7.61 8.15 16.99
CA ALA A 82 -7.97 8.56 18.35
C ALA A 82 -9.26 9.41 18.38
N ILE A 83 -9.47 10.29 17.40
CA ILE A 83 -10.71 11.07 17.25
C ILE A 83 -11.89 10.13 16.97
N ARG A 84 -11.74 9.19 16.02
CA ARG A 84 -12.77 8.20 15.68
C ARG A 84 -13.16 7.36 16.89
N GLU A 85 -12.20 6.86 17.65
CA GLU A 85 -12.45 6.02 18.82
C GLU A 85 -13.23 6.75 19.92
N LYS A 86 -12.99 8.05 20.09
CA LYS A 86 -13.66 8.85 21.13
C LYS A 86 -15.00 9.42 20.69
N PHE A 87 -15.13 9.85 19.45
CA PHE A 87 -16.26 10.65 18.97
C PHE A 87 -17.02 10.02 17.78
N GLY A 88 -16.53 8.92 17.23
CA GLY A 88 -17.03 8.34 15.98
C GLY A 88 -16.55 9.10 14.74
N GLY A 89 -17.12 8.76 13.57
CA GLY A 89 -16.77 9.34 12.28
C GLY A 89 -15.80 8.49 11.45
N LEU A 90 -15.39 9.02 10.30
CA LEU A 90 -14.44 8.39 9.38
C LEU A 90 -13.37 9.42 8.99
N PRO A 91 -12.16 9.35 9.59
CA PRO A 91 -11.06 10.22 9.22
C PRO A 91 -10.63 10.01 7.76
N ASP A 92 -10.19 11.08 7.09
CA ASP A 92 -9.76 11.01 5.68
C ASP A 92 -8.63 9.98 5.46
N SER A 93 -7.70 9.88 6.40
CA SER A 93 -6.61 8.89 6.34
C SER A 93 -7.12 7.46 6.42
N GLU A 94 -8.17 7.21 7.20
CA GLU A 94 -8.80 5.90 7.29
C GLU A 94 -9.69 5.61 6.08
N LEU A 95 -10.33 6.61 5.47
CA LEU A 95 -11.05 6.46 4.20
C LEU A 95 -10.10 5.97 3.10
N ILE A 96 -8.90 6.56 3.01
CA ILE A 96 -7.84 6.10 2.10
C ILE A 96 -7.42 4.67 2.46
N ALA A 97 -7.20 4.37 3.74
CA ALA A 97 -6.84 3.02 4.20
C ALA A 97 -7.89 1.97 3.80
N HIS A 98 -9.17 2.27 4.00
CA HIS A 98 -10.29 1.41 3.62
C HIS A 98 -10.36 1.21 2.11
N THR A 99 -10.03 2.24 1.32
CA THR A 99 -9.90 2.11 -0.14
C THR A 99 -8.76 1.14 -0.51
N LEU A 100 -7.61 1.21 0.16
CA LEU A 100 -6.49 0.29 -0.08
C LEU A 100 -6.78 -1.14 0.36
N TYR A 101 -7.62 -1.34 1.39
CA TYR A 101 -8.09 -2.65 1.81
C TYR A 101 -8.93 -3.38 0.77
N CYS A 102 -9.50 -2.68 -0.22
CA CYS A 102 -10.14 -3.33 -1.36
C CYS A 102 -9.18 -4.22 -2.17
N PHE A 103 -7.87 -3.96 -2.09
CA PHE A 103 -6.83 -4.81 -2.66
C PHE A 103 -6.44 -5.94 -1.69
N SER A 104 -5.86 -5.56 -0.54
CA SER A 104 -5.49 -6.45 0.56
C SER A 104 -5.12 -5.64 1.80
N GLN A 105 -5.03 -6.29 2.98
CA GLN A 105 -4.45 -5.64 4.17
C GLN A 105 -3.01 -5.21 3.91
N GLY A 106 -2.22 -6.09 3.28
CA GLY A 106 -0.84 -5.81 2.90
C GLY A 106 -0.69 -4.60 1.97
N MET A 107 -1.64 -4.32 1.07
CA MET A 107 -1.58 -3.13 0.19
C MET A 107 -1.60 -1.83 0.99
N LYS A 108 -2.53 -1.71 1.94
CA LYS A 108 -2.59 -0.54 2.84
C LYS A 108 -1.29 -0.38 3.61
N VAL A 109 -0.80 -1.47 4.20
CA VAL A 109 0.44 -1.44 5.00
C VAL A 109 1.64 -1.07 4.12
N ALA A 110 1.73 -1.59 2.90
CA ALA A 110 2.82 -1.25 1.97
C ALA A 110 2.85 0.25 1.65
N VAL A 111 1.71 0.86 1.32
CA VAL A 111 1.63 2.31 1.09
C VAL A 111 1.96 3.11 2.36
N GLU A 112 1.46 2.67 3.52
CA GLU A 112 1.71 3.33 4.80
C GLU A 112 3.19 3.36 5.17
N ILE A 113 3.89 2.21 5.13
CA ILE A 113 5.31 2.14 5.50
C ILE A 113 6.21 2.81 4.46
N THR A 114 5.78 2.91 3.21
CA THR A 114 6.46 3.70 2.17
C THR A 114 6.56 5.14 2.60
N VAL A 115 5.44 5.73 3.01
CA VAL A 115 5.36 7.15 3.40
C VAL A 115 6.10 7.38 4.71
N MET A 116 5.97 6.49 5.69
CA MET A 116 6.72 6.56 6.93
C MET A 116 8.24 6.54 6.69
N ALA A 117 8.73 5.63 5.84
CA ALA A 117 10.15 5.54 5.51
C ALA A 117 10.67 6.76 4.73
N ALA A 118 9.84 7.33 3.85
CA ALA A 118 10.18 8.52 3.09
C ALA A 118 10.25 9.77 3.99
N ASP A 119 9.28 9.95 4.88
CA ASP A 119 9.23 11.05 5.85
C ASP A 119 10.41 11.00 6.84
N ALA A 120 10.85 9.80 7.20
CA ALA A 120 12.04 9.56 8.01
C ALA A 120 13.38 9.70 7.23
N ASN A 121 13.34 10.12 5.96
CA ASN A 121 14.50 10.26 5.08
C ASN A 121 15.33 8.96 4.91
N LEU A 122 14.67 7.80 4.99
CA LEU A 122 15.31 6.49 4.76
C LEU A 122 15.25 6.10 3.27
N ILE A 123 14.22 6.54 2.57
CA ILE A 123 14.04 6.42 1.12
C ILE A 123 13.74 7.79 0.51
N SER A 124 14.16 8.01 -0.74
CA SER A 124 13.98 9.28 -1.45
C SER A 124 12.77 9.22 -2.40
N PRO A 125 12.04 10.33 -2.58
CA PRO A 125 11.09 10.47 -3.68
C PRO A 125 11.68 10.29 -5.08
N GLU A 126 13.01 10.33 -5.25
CA GLU A 126 13.66 10.20 -6.56
C GLU A 126 14.02 8.76 -6.95
N GLU A 127 13.83 7.79 -6.06
CA GLU A 127 14.15 6.38 -6.31
C GLU A 127 12.90 5.50 -6.27
N GLU A 128 12.90 4.45 -7.08
CA GLU A 128 11.93 3.36 -6.95
C GLU A 128 12.39 2.39 -5.87
N VAL A 129 11.44 1.95 -5.03
CA VAL A 129 11.70 0.99 -3.96
C VAL A 129 10.75 -0.19 -4.06
N ILE A 130 11.20 -1.35 -3.59
CA ILE A 130 10.29 -2.47 -3.34
C ILE A 130 9.84 -2.42 -1.89
N VAL A 131 8.53 -2.56 -1.68
CA VAL A 131 7.92 -2.54 -0.36
C VAL A 131 7.20 -3.86 -0.12
N ILE A 132 7.44 -4.48 1.03
CA ILE A 132 6.94 -5.80 1.39
C ILE A 132 6.06 -5.66 2.63
N ALA A 133 4.84 -6.19 2.56
CA ALA A 133 3.88 -6.14 3.63
C ALA A 133 3.05 -7.43 3.69
N GLY A 134 2.25 -7.57 4.74
CA GLY A 134 1.43 -8.76 4.95
C GLY A 134 0.14 -8.45 5.68
N SER A 135 -0.72 -9.46 5.75
CA SER A 135 -1.92 -9.47 6.58
C SER A 135 -1.60 -10.12 7.92
N ASP A 136 -1.67 -9.34 9.00
CA ASP A 136 -1.47 -9.78 10.40
C ASP A 136 -0.05 -10.31 10.72
N GLN A 137 0.35 -11.46 10.15
CA GLN A 137 1.67 -12.05 10.28
C GLN A 137 2.27 -12.44 8.93
N GLY A 138 3.59 -12.26 8.80
CA GLY A 138 4.33 -12.61 7.59
C GLY A 138 4.25 -11.54 6.50
N ALA A 139 4.38 -11.97 5.24
CA ALA A 139 4.39 -11.11 4.07
C ALA A 139 3.68 -11.79 2.90
N ASP A 140 2.61 -11.17 2.40
CA ASP A 140 1.76 -11.67 1.31
C ASP A 140 1.65 -10.71 0.12
N THR A 141 2.09 -9.46 0.31
CA THR A 141 1.94 -8.36 -0.65
C THR A 141 3.30 -7.69 -0.82
N ALA A 142 3.70 -7.43 -2.06
CA ALA A 142 4.82 -6.55 -2.35
C ALA A 142 4.48 -5.61 -3.50
N ILE A 143 5.03 -4.40 -3.49
CA ILE A 143 4.85 -3.41 -4.56
C ILE A 143 6.20 -2.81 -4.94
N ALA A 144 6.35 -2.41 -6.20
CA ALA A 144 7.34 -1.42 -6.62
C ALA A 144 6.65 -0.05 -6.62
N VAL A 145 7.23 0.93 -5.94
CA VAL A 145 6.58 2.21 -5.68
C VAL A 145 7.61 3.34 -5.65
N LYS A 146 7.22 4.51 -6.16
CA LYS A 146 7.94 5.77 -5.98
C LYS A 146 7.26 6.54 -4.84
N PRO A 147 7.96 6.81 -3.72
CA PRO A 147 7.35 7.49 -2.59
C PRO A 147 7.08 8.96 -2.90
N ALA A 148 6.12 9.57 -2.20
CA ALA A 148 5.84 10.99 -2.30
C ALA A 148 5.49 11.56 -0.91
N VAL A 149 6.26 12.55 -0.47
CA VAL A 149 6.08 13.29 0.79
C VAL A 149 6.42 14.77 0.57
N PRO A 150 5.68 15.73 1.16
CA PRO A 150 4.45 15.54 1.95
C PRO A 150 3.20 15.24 1.10
N SER A 151 3.32 15.26 -0.24
CA SER A 151 2.22 15.07 -1.19
C SER A 151 1.79 13.60 -1.30
N PHE A 152 1.14 13.05 -0.27
CA PHE A 152 0.73 11.62 -0.20
C PHE A 152 -0.02 11.13 -1.45
N LEU A 153 -0.90 11.95 -2.03
CA LEU A 153 -1.68 11.57 -3.22
C LEU A 153 -0.84 11.40 -4.49
N ALA A 154 0.44 11.81 -4.47
CA ALA A 154 1.38 11.60 -5.57
C ALA A 154 2.21 10.32 -5.43
N VAL A 155 1.96 9.48 -4.40
CA VAL A 155 2.59 8.16 -4.29
C VAL A 155 2.23 7.34 -5.53
N ASN A 156 3.24 6.88 -6.26
CA ASN A 156 3.05 6.20 -7.53
C ASN A 156 3.42 4.72 -7.39
N ILE A 157 2.40 3.86 -7.42
CA ILE A 157 2.57 2.40 -7.44
C ILE A 157 2.85 1.98 -8.88
N VAL A 158 4.09 1.58 -9.14
CA VAL A 158 4.56 1.17 -10.47
C VAL A 158 4.14 -0.27 -10.78
N THR A 159 4.20 -1.17 -9.80
CA THR A 159 3.85 -2.58 -10.01
C THR A 159 3.40 -3.24 -8.70
N VAL A 160 2.44 -4.16 -8.80
CA VAL A 160 1.97 -4.99 -7.68
C VAL A 160 2.43 -6.45 -7.87
N PHE A 161 2.95 -7.04 -6.80
CA PHE A 161 3.37 -8.44 -6.71
C PHE A 161 2.57 -9.12 -5.59
N LEU A 162 1.73 -10.09 -5.94
CA LEU A 162 0.92 -10.81 -4.96
C LEU A 162 1.52 -12.20 -4.70
N GLY A 163 1.64 -12.59 -3.43
CA GLY A 163 1.97 -13.94 -3.04
C GLY A 163 0.78 -14.90 -3.18
N SER A 164 1.06 -16.20 -3.27
CA SER A 164 0.07 -17.29 -3.41
C SER A 164 -0.88 -17.49 -2.21
N GLY A 165 -0.84 -16.60 -1.22
CA GLY A 165 -1.71 -16.58 -0.04
C GLY A 165 -2.45 -15.25 0.18
N CYS A 166 -2.44 -14.33 -0.79
CA CYS A 166 -3.11 -13.04 -0.64
C CYS A 166 -4.63 -13.24 -0.49
N SER A 167 -5.15 -13.07 0.73
CA SER A 167 -6.60 -13.15 1.00
C SER A 167 -7.27 -11.84 0.57
N CYS A 168 -7.43 -11.65 -0.73
CA CYS A 168 -8.32 -10.62 -1.26
C CYS A 168 -9.76 -11.06 -0.95
N THR A 169 -10.31 -10.72 0.21
CA THR A 169 -11.73 -10.96 0.50
C THR A 169 -12.53 -9.74 0.10
N ASN A 170 -13.48 -9.89 -0.81
CA ASN A 170 -14.40 -8.80 -1.13
C ASN A 170 -15.33 -8.53 0.08
N VAL A 171 -16.09 -7.42 0.08
CA VAL A 171 -17.02 -7.01 1.17
C VAL A 171 -18.04 -8.12 1.56
N THR A 172 -18.21 -9.13 0.71
CA THR A 172 -19.08 -10.31 0.91
C THR A 172 -18.36 -11.57 1.42
N GLY A 173 -17.08 -11.50 1.80
CA GLY A 173 -16.33 -12.61 2.40
C GLY A 173 -15.85 -13.70 1.42
N LYS A 174 -15.95 -13.47 0.09
CA LYS A 174 -15.43 -14.40 -0.92
C LYS A 174 -13.99 -14.09 -1.30
N SER A 175 -13.15 -15.14 -1.35
CA SER A 175 -11.76 -15.11 -1.82
C SER A 175 -11.68 -14.75 -3.31
N MET A 176 -10.94 -13.69 -3.65
CA MET A 176 -10.69 -13.22 -5.02
C MET A 176 -9.31 -13.65 -5.57
N VAL A 177 -8.67 -14.66 -4.96
CA VAL A 177 -7.31 -15.12 -5.30
C VAL A 177 -7.11 -15.37 -6.81
N GLY A 178 -8.15 -15.85 -7.51
CA GLY A 178 -8.10 -16.11 -8.95
C GLY A 178 -8.29 -14.88 -9.87
N GLY A 179 -8.97 -13.83 -9.40
CA GLY A 179 -9.33 -12.67 -10.23
C GLY A 179 -8.24 -11.60 -10.32
N CYS A 180 -7.51 -11.36 -9.23
CA CYS A 180 -6.46 -10.34 -9.19
C CYS A 180 -5.23 -10.71 -10.04
N ILE A 181 -4.89 -12.00 -10.13
CA ILE A 181 -3.75 -12.47 -10.95
C ILE A 181 -4.04 -12.32 -12.44
N ALA A 182 -5.28 -12.57 -12.89
CA ALA A 182 -5.68 -12.46 -14.30
C ALA A 182 -5.72 -11.01 -14.80
N ALA A 183 -6.08 -10.04 -13.95
CA ALA A 183 -6.09 -8.63 -14.30
C ALA A 183 -4.66 -8.05 -14.47
N ILE A 184 -3.67 -8.60 -13.74
CA ILE A 184 -2.27 -8.12 -13.77
C ILE A 184 -1.50 -8.69 -14.97
N LEU A 185 -1.84 -9.89 -15.45
CA LEU A 185 -1.11 -10.54 -16.55
C LEU A 185 -1.55 -10.06 -17.94
N ASN A 186 -2.75 -9.49 -18.09
CA ASN A 186 -3.32 -9.13 -19.40
C ASN A 186 -3.18 -7.65 -19.79
N THR A 187 -2.48 -6.84 -18.99
CA THR A 187 -2.22 -5.43 -19.29
C THR A 187 -0.73 -5.10 -19.23
N ALA A 188 0.00 -5.51 -20.25
CA ALA A 188 1.07 -4.69 -20.82
C ALA A 188 0.75 -4.56 -22.32
N PRO A 189 0.83 -3.36 -22.94
CA PRO A 189 1.99 -2.47 -22.82
C PRO A 189 1.75 -0.93 -22.91
N SER A 190 2.88 -0.22 -22.75
CA SER A 190 3.23 1.19 -23.10
C SER A 190 3.33 2.20 -21.93
N PRO A 191 4.31 3.14 -22.00
CA PRO A 191 4.78 3.93 -20.88
C PRO A 191 3.89 5.15 -20.67
N GLU A 192 2.67 4.93 -20.22
CA GLU A 192 1.85 5.99 -19.65
C GLU A 192 1.49 5.58 -18.22
N SER A 193 2.07 6.32 -17.28
CA SER A 193 1.76 6.32 -15.86
C SER A 193 0.27 6.12 -15.61
N ILE A 194 -0.09 5.19 -14.72
CA ILE A 194 -1.43 5.12 -14.14
C ILE A 194 -1.62 6.38 -13.29
N ASN A 195 -2.07 7.46 -13.92
CA ASN A 195 -2.45 8.70 -13.26
C ASN A 195 -3.82 8.52 -12.62
N PHE A 196 -3.86 8.25 -11.33
CA PHE A 196 -5.03 8.62 -10.53
C PHE A 196 -4.97 10.14 -10.35
N LEU A 197 -5.89 10.86 -11.02
CA LEU A 197 -6.18 12.30 -10.95
C LEU A 197 -5.63 13.15 -12.11
N ALA A 198 -6.48 13.37 -13.12
CA ALA A 198 -6.61 14.66 -13.78
C ALA A 198 -8.11 15.00 -13.90
N PRO A 199 -8.55 16.21 -13.52
CA PRO A 199 -9.95 16.59 -13.61
C PRO A 199 -10.23 17.08 -15.03
N SER A 200 -10.78 16.22 -15.88
CA SER A 200 -11.50 16.67 -17.06
C SER A 200 -12.86 15.99 -17.08
N SER A 201 -13.89 16.83 -16.92
CA SER A 201 -15.30 16.55 -17.12
C SER A 201 -15.53 15.50 -18.20
N HIS A 202 -15.91 14.29 -17.80
CA HIS A 202 -16.77 13.30 -18.47
C HIS A 202 -16.69 12.02 -17.61
N PHE A 203 -17.55 11.96 -16.60
CA PHE A 203 -17.66 10.81 -15.70
C PHE A 203 -18.34 9.66 -16.46
N ILE A 204 -17.60 8.59 -16.76
CA ILE A 204 -18.18 7.27 -17.05
C ILE A 204 -17.81 6.38 -15.86
N PRO A 205 -18.73 6.05 -14.95
CA PRO A 205 -18.42 5.14 -13.87
C PRO A 205 -18.20 3.74 -14.46
N ILE A 206 -17.04 3.14 -14.20
CA ILE A 206 -16.86 1.69 -14.37
C ILE A 206 -17.62 1.03 -13.23
N VAL A 207 -18.88 0.70 -13.48
CA VAL A 207 -19.68 -0.18 -12.62
C VAL A 207 -19.30 -1.61 -12.98
N ILE A 208 -18.55 -2.28 -12.09
CA ILE A 208 -18.38 -3.74 -12.19
C ILE A 208 -19.69 -4.37 -11.72
N ALA A 209 -20.62 -4.58 -12.64
CA ALA A 209 -21.81 -5.38 -12.41
C ALA A 209 -21.41 -6.87 -12.38
N PRO A 210 -21.96 -7.70 -11.48
CA PRO A 210 -21.80 -9.15 -11.56
C PRO A 210 -22.44 -9.65 -12.87
N GLU A 211 -21.81 -10.63 -13.51
CA GLU A 211 -22.30 -11.24 -14.75
C GLU A 211 -23.78 -11.66 -14.60
N GLY A 212 -24.65 -11.07 -15.44
CA GLY A 212 -26.07 -11.46 -15.55
C GLY A 212 -27.11 -10.34 -15.44
N ALA A 213 -26.75 -9.09 -15.17
CA ALA A 213 -27.72 -7.99 -15.15
C ALA A 213 -27.84 -7.30 -16.53
N SER A 214 -29.02 -7.38 -17.15
CA SER A 214 -29.36 -6.63 -18.36
C SER A 214 -29.45 -5.12 -18.06
N VAL A 215 -28.73 -4.31 -18.83
CA VAL A 215 -28.76 -2.85 -18.71
C VAL A 215 -29.96 -2.31 -19.49
N TYR A 216 -30.98 -1.80 -18.80
CA TYR A 216 -31.99 -0.95 -19.42
C TYR A 216 -31.42 0.46 -19.60
N SER A 217 -31.19 0.87 -20.84
CA SER A 217 -30.85 2.23 -21.20
C SER A 217 -32.11 3.09 -21.27
N GLY A 218 -32.28 4.01 -20.33
CA GLY A 218 -33.31 5.05 -20.37
C GLY A 218 -32.69 6.42 -20.08
N LEU A 219 -32.25 7.12 -21.12
CA LEU A 219 -31.91 8.54 -21.07
C LEU A 219 -32.98 9.30 -21.84
N SER A 220 -33.83 10.04 -21.13
CA SER A 220 -34.64 11.12 -21.69
C SER A 220 -34.14 12.46 -21.17
N GLY A 221 -33.50 13.20 -22.09
CA GLY A 221 -33.35 14.66 -22.26
C GLY A 221 -33.58 15.65 -21.12
N GLY A 222 -32.71 16.68 -21.09
CA GLY A 222 -32.98 17.95 -20.42
C GLY A 222 -31.78 18.92 -20.50
N SER A 223 -31.92 19.96 -21.31
CA SER A 223 -30.91 20.95 -21.74
C SER A 223 -30.72 22.16 -20.80
N GLN A 224 -29.48 22.71 -20.77
CA GLN A 224 -29.04 24.11 -20.52
C GLN A 224 -29.39 24.78 -19.17
N SER A 225 -28.56 25.59 -18.48
CA SER A 225 -27.72 26.72 -18.91
C SER A 225 -26.72 27.16 -17.79
N PRO A 226 -25.76 28.09 -18.06
CA PRO A 226 -24.64 28.44 -17.15
C PRO A 226 -24.80 29.79 -16.42
N ARG A 227 -23.98 30.01 -15.35
CA ARG A 227 -23.60 31.26 -14.61
C ARG A 227 -23.73 31.04 -13.09
N LYS A 228 -22.96 31.60 -12.16
CA LYS A 228 -21.87 32.59 -12.13
C LYS A 228 -21.17 32.48 -10.75
N ALA A 229 -19.92 32.90 -10.70
CA ALA A 229 -19.10 33.08 -9.50
C ALA A 229 -19.74 34.00 -8.43
N LEU A 230 -19.36 33.81 -7.17
CA LEU A 230 -19.26 34.87 -6.18
C LEU A 230 -18.18 34.54 -5.13
N ILE A 231 -17.14 35.37 -5.19
CA ILE A 231 -16.27 35.94 -4.12
C ILE A 231 -15.78 34.99 -3.02
#